data_AF-R9P6D9-F1
#
_entry.id   AF-R9P6D9-F1
#
_cell.length_a   1.000
_cell.length_b   1.000
_cell.length_c   1.000
_cell.angle_alpha   90.00
_cell.angle_beta   90.00
_cell.angle_gamma   90.00
#
_symmetry.space_group_name_H-M   'P 1'
#
loop_
_entity.id
_entity.type
_entity.pdbx_description
1 polymer ?
#
loop_
_entity_poly.entity_id
_entity_poly.type
_entity_poly.pdbx_seq_one_letter_code
_entity_poly.pdbx_strand_id
1 'polypeptide(L)'
;MSSRHIVRVQAFAQEALLLGCCVADIRAVNLNPIVTLLRIGDENLSVARTTISRIFAFCRNALQNKVDRTLCSLHHLAHPPPRTHTSSRMADTTPSASASTAEPSKNKKHRKDKPWDDDSINHWEVPKFTPDEIKGPFLEESSFATLFPKYRERYLKEVWGHVTSALEKHGISCTLDLVEGSMTVKTTRKTYDPYIILKARDMIRLLSRSVPFPQAVKILEDGVECDVIKIGNLLRNKERFVKRRQRIIGPNGSTLKAIELLTGCYVLVQGNTVCAMGQFKNLKEVRRIVIDCLKNIHPIYHIKELMIKRELAKDPKLAEENWERFLPKFKKQNQKKKPSTTTTEDGNAERKETKKQKIKAKTYTPFPPPQQPSKIDLQLESGEYFLKPRQKKQAAEQEKLAKQAEHKEKREVERQKAFVPPTEDGDKKKKDKRKRDGVEDADDKKDKKSKKSTK
;
A
#
# COMPACT_ATOMS: atom_id res chain seq x y z
N MET A 1 39.55 6.53 9.43
CA MET A 1 38.13 6.68 9.01
C MET A 1 37.52 7.87 9.77
N SER A 2 37.99 9.08 9.48
CA SER A 2 37.41 10.10 8.59
C SER A 2 36.15 10.79 9.17
N SER A 3 36.37 12.05 9.56
CA SER A 3 35.54 13.03 10.28
C SER A 3 34.06 13.15 9.91
N ARG A 4 33.57 12.46 8.86
CA ARG A 4 32.18 12.52 8.39
C ARG A 4 31.15 11.91 9.35
N HIS A 5 31.56 11.02 10.26
CA HIS A 5 30.64 10.37 11.20
C HIS A 5 30.48 11.16 12.51
N ILE A 6 31.56 11.78 13.00
CA ILE A 6 31.52 12.70 14.14
C ILE A 6 30.64 13.92 13.80
N VAL A 7 30.79 14.46 12.59
CA VAL A 7 29.96 15.57 12.08
C VAL A 7 28.48 15.19 11.99
N ARG A 8 28.13 13.93 11.68
CA ARG A 8 26.73 13.46 11.66
C ARG A 8 26.13 13.30 13.05
N VAL A 9 26.93 12.87 14.03
CA VAL A 9 26.47 12.74 15.42
C VAL A 9 26.33 14.13 16.06
N GLN A 10 27.23 15.06 15.78
CA GLN A 10 27.12 16.46 16.20
C GLN A 10 25.92 17.16 15.56
N ALA A 11 25.70 16.99 14.25
CA ALA A 11 24.56 17.60 13.55
C ALA A 11 23.20 17.12 14.12
N PHE A 12 23.10 15.84 14.51
CA PHE A 12 21.87 15.30 15.08
C PHE A 12 21.65 15.73 16.55
N ALA A 13 22.73 15.89 17.33
CA ALA A 13 22.66 16.46 18.67
C ALA A 13 22.21 17.94 18.64
N GLN A 14 22.60 18.68 17.60
CA GLN A 14 22.21 20.07 17.37
C GLN A 14 20.74 20.18 16.88
N GLU A 15 20.27 19.22 16.07
CA GLU A 15 18.86 19.10 15.67
C GLU A 15 17.94 18.74 16.86
N ALA A 16 18.41 17.92 17.80
CA ALA A 16 17.66 17.57 19.01
C ALA A 16 17.54 18.76 19.99
N LEU A 17 18.54 19.64 20.05
CA LEU A 17 18.51 20.89 20.82
C LEU A 17 17.57 21.94 20.20
N LEU A 18 17.44 21.96 18.87
CA LEU A 18 16.53 22.88 18.14
C LEU A 18 15.05 22.49 18.24
N LEU A 19 14.73 21.25 18.62
CA LEU A 19 13.35 20.74 18.78
C LEU A 19 12.77 20.93 20.19
N GLY A 20 13.41 21.73 21.06
CA GLY A 20 12.82 22.14 22.34
C GLY A 20 12.57 21.00 23.33
N CYS A 21 13.39 19.94 23.31
CA CYS A 21 13.32 18.90 24.33
C CYS A 21 13.91 19.43 25.65
N CYS A 22 13.07 19.59 26.67
CA CYS A 22 13.49 19.94 28.03
C CYS A 22 14.61 19.01 28.52
N VAL A 23 15.64 19.61 29.12
CA VAL A 23 16.85 18.97 29.67
C VAL A 23 16.57 17.87 30.71
N ALA A 24 15.34 17.77 31.21
CA ALA A 24 14.93 16.75 32.20
C ALA A 24 14.78 15.32 31.62
N ASP A 25 14.47 15.15 30.33
CA ASP A 25 14.11 13.83 29.77
C ASP A 25 15.28 13.02 29.19
N ILE A 26 16.48 13.62 29.09
CA ILE A 26 17.69 12.92 28.60
C ILE A 26 18.23 11.91 29.63
N ARG A 27 17.84 12.00 30.90
CA ARG A 27 18.24 11.06 31.96
C ARG A 27 17.61 9.66 31.84
N ALA A 28 16.55 9.49 31.04
CA ALA A 28 15.86 8.21 30.90
C ALA A 28 16.50 7.26 29.86
N VAL A 29 17.44 7.75 29.05
CA VAL A 29 18.17 6.91 28.09
C VAL A 29 19.48 6.49 28.73
N ASN A 30 19.55 5.24 29.22
CA ASN A 30 20.77 4.67 29.77
C ASN A 30 21.82 4.53 28.65
N LEU A 31 22.71 5.52 28.54
CA LEU A 31 23.75 5.67 27.50
C LEU A 31 25.03 4.87 27.81
N ASN A 32 25.10 4.17 28.96
CA ASN A 32 26.23 3.34 29.35
C ASN A 32 26.71 2.32 28.29
N PRO A 33 25.85 1.66 27.48
CA PRO A 33 26.35 0.72 26.47
C PRO A 33 27.07 1.42 25.30
N ILE A 34 26.82 2.70 25.03
CA ILE A 34 27.49 3.45 23.94
C ILE A 34 28.91 3.85 24.36
N VAL A 35 29.08 4.25 25.63
CA VAL A 35 30.40 4.60 26.20
C VAL A 35 31.28 3.35 26.33
N THR A 36 30.69 2.19 26.63
CA THR A 36 31.42 0.92 26.74
C THR A 36 31.90 0.41 25.37
N LEU A 37 31.11 0.59 24.31
CA LEU A 37 31.48 0.21 22.94
C LEU A 37 32.55 1.11 22.31
N LEU A 38 32.70 2.35 22.78
CA LEU A 38 33.77 3.26 22.33
C LEU A 38 35.12 2.98 22.99
N ARG A 39 35.18 2.13 24.04
CA ARG A 39 36.42 1.76 24.75
C ARG A 39 37.06 0.45 24.30
N ILE A 40 36.36 -0.38 23.53
CA ILE A 40 36.89 -1.67 23.08
C ILE A 40 37.53 -1.44 21.71
N GLY A 41 38.86 -1.34 21.73
CA GLY A 41 39.70 -1.30 20.53
C GLY A 41 39.47 -2.55 19.67
N ASP A 42 39.45 -2.29 18.37
CA ASP A 42 39.69 -3.20 17.24
C ASP A 42 39.58 -4.70 17.54
N GLU A 43 38.38 -5.27 17.34
CA GLU A 43 38.29 -6.63 16.77
C GLU A 43 36.90 -7.06 16.24
N ASN A 44 35.80 -6.33 16.49
CA ASN A 44 34.47 -6.76 16.00
C ASN A 44 33.59 -5.63 15.45
N LEU A 45 34.09 -4.97 14.39
CA LEU A 45 33.46 -3.82 13.74
C LEU A 45 32.10 -4.14 13.06
N SER A 46 31.86 -5.39 12.66
CA SER A 46 30.61 -5.81 12.00
C SER A 46 29.45 -5.95 13.00
N VAL A 47 29.73 -6.49 14.19
CA VAL A 47 28.76 -6.66 15.27
C VAL A 47 28.39 -5.29 15.85
N ALA A 48 29.38 -4.42 16.08
CA ALA A 48 29.16 -3.06 16.55
C ALA A 48 28.28 -2.23 15.59
N ARG A 49 28.52 -2.31 14.27
CA ARG A 49 27.68 -1.65 13.25
C ARG A 49 26.23 -2.14 13.26
N THR A 50 26.03 -3.45 13.42
CA THR A 50 24.70 -4.06 13.43
C THR A 50 23.92 -3.66 14.69
N THR A 51 24.59 -3.64 15.83
CA THR A 51 24.00 -3.25 17.12
C THR A 51 23.67 -1.75 17.16
N ILE A 52 24.57 -0.87 16.70
CA ILE A 52 24.30 0.57 16.61
C ILE A 52 23.13 0.85 15.66
N SER A 53 23.06 0.17 14.52
CA SER A 53 21.95 0.35 13.56
C SER A 53 20.60 -0.11 14.13
N ARG A 54 20.59 -1.19 14.93
CA ARG A 54 19.38 -1.65 15.65
C ARG A 54 18.94 -0.68 16.74
N ILE A 55 19.88 -0.09 17.48
CA ILE A 55 19.58 0.93 18.50
C ILE A 55 19.01 2.20 17.83
N PHE A 56 19.60 2.64 16.72
CA PHE A 56 19.06 3.78 15.94
C PHE A 56 17.65 3.50 15.39
N ALA A 57 17.38 2.28 14.91
CA ALA A 57 16.05 1.89 14.46
C ALA A 57 15.03 1.84 15.60
N PHE A 58 15.45 1.36 16.78
CA PHE A 58 14.60 1.32 17.98
C PHE A 58 14.27 2.74 18.47
N CYS A 59 15.26 3.63 18.57
CA CYS A 59 15.04 5.03 18.97
C CYS A 59 14.16 5.78 17.96
N ARG A 60 14.32 5.54 16.65
CA ARG A 60 13.48 6.15 15.62
C ARG A 60 12.02 5.68 15.71
N ASN A 61 11.79 4.38 15.93
CA ASN A 61 10.44 3.85 16.12
C ASN A 61 9.79 4.31 17.43
N ALA A 62 10.59 4.46 18.50
CA ALA A 62 10.11 5.00 19.77
C ALA A 62 9.70 6.48 19.64
N LEU A 63 10.48 7.29 18.91
CA LEU A 63 10.11 8.68 18.60
C LEU A 63 8.84 8.75 17.75
N GLN A 64 8.73 7.91 16.72
CA GLN A 64 7.57 7.89 15.82
C GLN A 64 6.28 7.53 16.56
N ASN A 65 6.32 6.51 17.43
CA ASN A 65 5.17 6.11 18.25
C ASN A 65 4.77 7.19 19.27
N LYS A 66 5.72 8.01 19.74
CA LYS A 66 5.44 9.11 20.67
C LYS A 66 4.78 10.29 19.94
N VAL A 67 5.25 10.62 18.72
CA VAL A 67 4.63 11.60 17.82
C VAL A 67 3.21 11.17 17.41
N ASP A 68 3.01 9.90 17.10
CA ASP A 68 1.71 9.34 16.73
C ASP A 68 0.73 9.34 17.92
N ARG A 69 1.20 9.07 19.16
CA ARG A 69 0.38 9.20 20.38
C ARG A 69 -0.01 10.65 20.69
N THR A 70 0.90 11.61 20.51
CA THR A 70 0.59 13.03 20.70
C THR A 70 -0.39 13.54 19.64
N LEU A 71 -0.27 13.10 18.39
CA LEU A 71 -1.22 13.40 17.31
C LEU A 71 -2.60 12.77 17.55
N CYS A 72 -2.65 11.56 18.13
CA CYS A 72 -3.91 10.90 18.49
C CYS A 72 -4.63 11.59 19.67
N SER A 73 -3.88 12.13 20.63
CA SER A 73 -4.43 12.90 21.75
C SER A 73 -4.95 14.28 21.33
N LEU A 74 -4.30 14.94 20.36
CA LEU A 74 -4.75 16.20 19.76
C LEU A 74 -5.99 16.02 18.87
N HIS A 75 -6.16 14.85 18.24
CA HIS A 75 -7.35 14.53 17.44
C HIS A 75 -8.60 14.23 18.30
N HIS A 76 -8.43 13.97 19.61
CA HIS A 76 -9.54 13.73 20.54
C HIS A 76 -10.11 15.01 21.18
N LEU A 77 -9.39 16.14 21.08
CA LEU A 77 -9.81 17.44 21.62
C LEU A 77 -10.48 18.35 20.58
N ALA A 78 -10.53 17.94 19.30
CA ALA A 78 -10.93 18.83 18.21
C ALA A 78 -12.35 18.61 17.64
N HIS A 79 -13.14 17.63 18.11
CA HIS A 79 -14.49 17.38 17.57
C HIS A 79 -15.52 17.16 18.69
N PRO A 80 -16.56 18.01 18.85
CA PRO A 80 -17.72 17.68 19.68
C PRO A 80 -18.58 16.59 18.98
N PRO A 81 -19.22 15.67 19.73
CA PRO A 81 -20.04 14.60 19.14
C PRO A 81 -21.36 15.12 18.55
N PRO A 82 -21.89 14.49 17.49
CA PRO A 82 -23.18 14.87 16.92
C PRO A 82 -24.32 14.51 17.88
N ARG A 83 -25.19 15.51 18.16
CA ARG A 83 -26.43 15.30 18.92
C ARG A 83 -27.38 14.42 18.12
N THR A 84 -27.71 13.25 18.66
CA THR A 84 -28.79 12.39 18.18
C THR A 84 -30.14 13.00 18.55
N HIS A 85 -30.87 13.53 17.58
CA HIS A 85 -32.30 13.78 17.75
C HIS A 85 -33.06 12.50 17.42
N THR A 86 -33.50 11.80 18.47
CA THR A 86 -34.62 10.87 18.42
C THR A 86 -35.91 11.67 18.29
N SER A 87 -36.68 11.47 17.24
CA SER A 87 -38.13 11.64 17.31
C SER A 87 -38.82 10.90 16.18
N SER A 88 -39.62 9.90 16.57
CA SER A 88 -40.65 9.30 15.74
C SER A 88 -41.83 10.28 15.61
N ARG A 89 -42.29 10.51 14.37
CA ARG A 89 -43.70 10.40 13.98
C ARG A 89 -43.87 10.79 12.52
N MET A 90 -44.51 9.90 11.78
CA MET A 90 -45.11 10.21 10.49
C MET A 90 -46.45 10.94 10.70
N ALA A 91 -46.75 11.90 9.83
CA ALA A 91 -48.06 12.07 9.19
C ALA A 91 -47.94 13.08 8.04
N ASP A 92 -48.58 12.75 6.92
CA ASP A 92 -48.72 13.48 5.67
C ASP A 92 -49.16 14.94 5.82
N THR A 93 -48.76 15.81 4.87
CA THR A 93 -49.64 16.48 3.86
C THR A 93 -48.84 17.57 3.11
N THR A 94 -48.92 17.56 1.78
CA THR A 94 -48.28 18.49 0.81
C THR A 94 -49.04 19.84 0.68
N PRO A 95 -48.56 20.83 -0.12
CA PRO A 95 -48.02 22.10 0.34
C PRO A 95 -48.98 23.30 0.17
N SER A 96 -48.80 24.34 0.99
CA SER A 96 -49.36 25.67 0.73
C SER A 96 -48.30 26.73 0.91
N ALA A 97 -48.17 27.58 -0.11
CA ALA A 97 -47.27 28.71 -0.17
C ALA A 97 -47.69 29.78 0.86
N SER A 98 -46.79 30.07 1.79
CA SER A 98 -46.78 31.35 2.49
C SER A 98 -45.35 31.69 2.90
N ALA A 99 -44.90 32.87 2.47
CA ALA A 99 -43.66 33.46 2.91
C ALA A 99 -43.71 33.60 4.43
N SER A 100 -42.91 32.80 5.14
CA SER A 100 -42.74 32.89 6.58
C SER A 100 -41.48 33.68 6.90
N THR A 101 -41.68 34.90 7.38
CA THR A 101 -40.72 35.66 8.16
C THR A 101 -40.40 34.85 9.42
N ALA A 102 -39.26 34.16 9.42
CA ALA A 102 -38.81 33.38 10.56
C ALA A 102 -38.42 34.30 11.73
N GLU A 103 -39.10 34.18 12.87
CA GLU A 103 -38.75 34.94 14.09
C GLU A 103 -37.34 34.54 14.61
N PRO A 104 -36.53 35.51 15.06
CA PRO A 104 -35.16 35.25 15.49
C PRO A 104 -35.13 34.45 16.80
N SER A 105 -34.31 33.37 16.82
CA SER A 105 -34.07 32.53 18.00
C SER A 105 -33.73 33.36 19.26
N LYS A 106 -34.17 32.93 20.45
CA LYS A 106 -33.97 33.65 21.74
C LYS A 106 -32.52 34.12 22.02
N ASN A 107 -31.51 33.43 21.47
CA ASN A 107 -30.08 33.81 21.57
C ASN A 107 -29.67 35.00 20.67
N LYS A 108 -30.55 35.52 19.81
CA LYS A 108 -30.29 36.66 18.91
C LYS A 108 -31.07 37.91 19.28
N LYS A 109 -31.86 37.89 20.36
CA LYS A 109 -32.75 38.99 20.78
C LYS A 109 -32.04 40.32 21.07
N HIS A 110 -30.73 40.28 21.34
CA HIS A 110 -29.90 41.46 21.60
C HIS A 110 -28.88 41.78 20.49
N ARG A 111 -28.88 41.02 19.38
CA ARG A 111 -27.98 41.28 18.26
C ARG A 111 -28.64 42.32 17.36
N LYS A 112 -28.25 43.59 17.53
CA LYS A 112 -28.64 44.66 16.60
C LYS A 112 -28.17 44.30 15.20
N ASP A 113 -29.02 44.53 14.20
CA ASP A 113 -28.62 44.42 12.80
C ASP A 113 -27.45 45.38 12.57
N LYS A 114 -26.43 44.90 11.87
CA LYS A 114 -25.23 45.67 11.59
C LYS A 114 -25.48 46.34 10.24
N PRO A 115 -25.77 47.64 10.18
CA PRO A 115 -26.09 48.33 8.92
C PRO A 115 -24.90 48.43 7.94
N TRP A 116 -23.76 47.84 8.28
CA TRP A 116 -22.55 47.75 7.45
C TRP A 116 -22.26 46.33 6.96
N ASP A 117 -23.11 45.36 7.31
CA ASP A 117 -22.95 43.91 7.07
C ASP A 117 -24.24 43.43 6.38
N ASP A 118 -24.48 43.93 5.17
CA ASP A 118 -25.58 43.51 4.30
C ASP A 118 -25.22 42.19 3.60
N ASP A 119 -26.22 41.32 3.36
CA ASP A 119 -26.05 40.04 2.64
C ASP A 119 -25.54 40.21 1.18
N SER A 120 -25.53 41.45 0.68
CA SER A 120 -24.96 41.83 -0.63
C SER A 120 -23.44 42.02 -0.62
N ILE A 121 -22.81 42.16 0.55
CA ILE A 121 -21.38 42.43 0.68
C ILE A 121 -20.60 41.11 0.67
N ASN A 122 -19.77 40.90 -0.36
CA ASN A 122 -18.93 39.71 -0.47
C ASN A 122 -17.70 39.82 0.42
N HIS A 123 -17.83 39.38 1.66
CA HIS A 123 -16.77 39.36 2.68
C HIS A 123 -15.52 38.56 2.30
N TRP A 124 -15.58 37.74 1.24
CA TRP A 124 -14.50 36.86 0.80
C TRP A 124 -13.80 37.36 -0.46
N GLU A 125 -14.20 38.49 -1.00
CA GLU A 125 -13.52 39.11 -2.13
C GLU A 125 -12.20 39.74 -1.65
N VAL A 126 -11.09 39.30 -2.23
CA VAL A 126 -9.76 39.84 -1.91
C VAL A 126 -9.56 41.11 -2.74
N PRO A 127 -9.46 42.30 -2.12
CA PRO A 127 -9.20 43.52 -2.86
C PRO A 127 -7.81 43.46 -3.49
N LYS A 128 -7.69 44.00 -4.71
CA LYS A 128 -6.40 44.07 -5.41
C LYS A 128 -5.53 45.11 -4.71
N PHE A 129 -4.33 44.70 -4.31
CA PHE A 129 -3.40 45.58 -3.63
C PHE A 129 -2.88 46.64 -4.60
N THR A 130 -3.19 47.92 -4.35
CA THR A 130 -2.71 49.02 -5.18
C THR A 130 -1.34 49.53 -4.68
N PRO A 131 -0.47 50.05 -5.56
CA PRO A 131 0.84 50.59 -5.15
C PRO A 131 0.74 51.75 -4.14
N ASP A 132 -0.40 52.45 -4.09
CA ASP A 132 -0.61 53.64 -3.26
C ASP A 132 -0.94 53.33 -1.79
N GLU A 133 -1.28 52.07 -1.46
CA GLU A 133 -1.67 51.65 -0.12
C GLU A 133 -0.49 51.55 0.86
N ILE A 134 0.75 51.43 0.35
CA ILE A 134 1.95 51.30 1.19
C ILE A 134 2.75 52.59 1.23
N LYS A 135 2.89 53.11 2.45
CA LYS A 135 3.56 54.39 2.74
C LYS A 135 5.09 54.30 2.86
N GLY A 136 5.72 53.13 2.61
CA GLY A 136 7.17 52.95 2.70
C GLY A 136 7.70 51.57 2.27
N PRO A 137 9.01 51.43 2.01
CA PRO A 137 9.60 50.16 1.58
C PRO A 137 9.58 49.09 2.67
N PHE A 138 9.61 47.81 2.29
CA PHE A 138 9.77 46.72 3.24
C PHE A 138 11.09 46.80 4.00
N LEU A 139 11.05 46.49 5.30
CA LEU A 139 12.22 46.50 6.18
C LEU A 139 13.17 45.32 5.90
N GLU A 140 12.62 44.16 5.56
CA GLU A 140 13.35 42.91 5.38
C GLU A 140 13.33 42.41 3.93
N GLU A 141 14.41 41.76 3.51
CA GLU A 141 14.51 41.11 2.20
C GLU A 141 14.06 39.65 2.30
N SER A 142 13.10 39.27 1.47
CA SER A 142 12.68 37.88 1.29
C SER A 142 13.32 37.32 0.03
N SER A 143 14.04 36.20 0.15
CA SER A 143 14.69 35.52 -0.97
C SER A 143 14.27 34.05 -1.05
N PHE A 144 13.92 33.60 -2.26
CA PHE A 144 13.64 32.20 -2.55
C PHE A 144 14.46 31.72 -3.73
N ALA A 145 15.07 30.54 -3.60
CA ALA A 145 15.81 29.88 -4.68
C ALA A 145 15.17 28.53 -5.03
N THR A 146 15.18 28.18 -6.31
CA THR A 146 14.79 26.86 -6.80
C THR A 146 15.81 26.33 -7.80
N LEU A 147 16.28 25.10 -7.56
CA LEU A 147 17.17 24.38 -8.48
C LEU A 147 16.40 23.85 -9.68
N PHE A 148 17.00 23.90 -10.87
CA PHE A 148 16.43 23.32 -12.09
C PHE A 148 17.35 22.25 -12.72
N PRO A 149 16.78 21.29 -13.47
CA PRO A 149 17.58 20.29 -14.16
C PRO A 149 18.38 20.88 -15.34
N LYS A 150 19.58 20.37 -15.59
CA LYS A 150 20.48 20.82 -16.68
C LYS A 150 19.81 20.90 -18.06
N TYR A 151 18.93 19.96 -18.40
CA TYR A 151 18.24 19.97 -19.70
C TYR A 151 17.31 21.17 -19.90
N ARG A 152 16.90 21.87 -18.82
CA ARG A 152 15.98 23.01 -18.87
C ARG A 152 16.69 24.35 -19.09
N GLU A 153 18.01 24.37 -18.93
CA GLU A 153 18.86 25.56 -19.00
C GLU A 153 18.70 26.35 -20.31
N ARG A 154 18.76 25.67 -21.46
CA ARG A 154 18.64 26.31 -22.79
C ARG A 154 17.36 27.14 -22.92
N TYR A 155 16.23 26.56 -22.52
CA TYR A 155 14.94 27.24 -22.55
C TYR A 155 14.88 28.41 -21.56
N LEU A 156 15.40 28.23 -20.35
CA LEU A 156 15.39 29.28 -19.34
C LEU A 156 16.21 30.48 -19.80
N LYS A 157 17.38 30.24 -20.42
CA LYS A 157 18.23 31.29 -20.99
C LYS A 157 17.50 32.10 -22.08
N GLU A 158 16.77 31.43 -22.97
CA GLU A 158 16.01 32.09 -24.04
C GLU A 158 14.86 32.96 -23.51
N VAL A 159 14.18 32.51 -22.44
CA VAL A 159 12.96 33.15 -21.94
C VAL A 159 13.21 34.09 -20.75
N TRP A 160 14.41 34.11 -20.20
CA TRP A 160 14.73 34.86 -18.97
C TRP A 160 14.46 36.36 -19.06
N GLY A 161 14.67 36.96 -20.24
CA GLY A 161 14.34 38.37 -20.47
C GLY A 161 12.87 38.66 -20.19
N HIS A 162 11.96 37.80 -20.68
CA HIS A 162 10.53 37.95 -20.42
C HIS A 162 10.16 37.70 -18.95
N VAL A 163 10.85 36.79 -18.27
CA VAL A 163 10.66 36.53 -16.82
C VAL A 163 11.02 37.78 -16.02
N THR A 164 12.15 38.40 -16.35
CA THR A 164 12.62 39.63 -15.70
C THR A 164 11.62 40.76 -15.89
N SER A 165 11.17 41.01 -17.13
CA SER A 165 10.16 42.05 -17.40
C SER A 165 8.81 41.79 -16.74
N ALA A 166 8.41 40.54 -16.52
CA ALA A 166 7.17 40.21 -15.82
C ALA A 166 7.26 40.47 -14.31
N LEU A 167 8.38 40.09 -13.68
CA LEU A 167 8.59 40.28 -12.24
C LEU A 167 8.95 41.72 -11.84
N GLU A 168 9.61 42.45 -12.73
CA GLU A 168 9.98 43.85 -12.50
C GLU A 168 8.76 44.76 -12.36
N LYS A 169 7.65 44.45 -13.05
CA LYS A 169 6.36 45.15 -12.89
C LYS A 169 5.82 45.11 -11.46
N HIS A 170 6.17 44.08 -10.71
CA HIS A 170 5.78 43.91 -9.31
C HIS A 170 6.91 44.30 -8.35
N GLY A 171 8.01 44.87 -8.85
CA GLY A 171 9.16 45.27 -8.05
C GLY A 171 9.96 44.10 -7.47
N ILE A 172 9.94 42.92 -8.10
CA ILE A 172 10.70 41.73 -7.67
C ILE A 172 11.94 41.59 -8.53
N SER A 173 13.10 41.37 -7.91
CA SER A 173 14.32 41.07 -8.64
C SER A 173 14.48 39.57 -8.83
N CYS A 174 14.98 39.16 -9.99
CA CYS A 174 15.24 37.76 -10.31
C CYS A 174 16.64 37.56 -10.90
N THR A 175 17.31 36.49 -10.49
CA THR A 175 18.64 36.10 -10.97
C THR A 175 18.62 34.65 -11.44
N LEU A 176 19.33 34.37 -12.53
CA LEU A 176 19.50 33.03 -13.09
C LEU A 176 20.98 32.67 -13.02
N ASP A 177 21.29 31.63 -12.25
CA ASP A 177 22.63 31.07 -12.19
C ASP A 177 22.69 29.76 -13.00
N LEU A 178 23.53 29.77 -14.05
CA LEU A 178 23.74 28.63 -14.94
C LEU A 178 24.80 27.67 -14.38
N VAL A 179 25.67 28.12 -13.48
CA VAL A 179 26.75 27.30 -12.90
C VAL A 179 26.18 26.37 -11.83
N GLU A 180 25.46 26.93 -10.87
CA GLU A 180 24.75 26.13 -9.85
C GLU A 180 23.45 25.51 -10.40
N GLY A 181 22.90 26.06 -11.49
CA GLY A 181 21.61 25.63 -12.03
C GLY A 181 20.45 26.04 -11.13
N SER A 182 20.48 27.29 -10.63
CA SER A 182 19.51 27.84 -9.68
C SER A 182 18.83 29.10 -10.22
N MET A 183 17.55 29.27 -9.88
CA MET A 183 16.79 30.50 -10.11
C MET A 183 16.46 31.11 -8.76
N THR A 184 16.76 32.39 -8.58
CA THR A 184 16.52 33.09 -7.31
C THR A 184 15.65 34.31 -7.55
N VAL A 185 14.61 34.48 -6.71
CA VAL A 185 13.75 35.68 -6.66
C VAL A 185 13.93 36.36 -5.31
N LYS A 186 13.95 37.69 -5.32
CA LYS A 186 14.18 38.52 -4.13
C LYS A 186 13.26 39.73 -4.14
N THR A 187 12.70 40.09 -2.98
CA THR A 187 11.99 41.36 -2.81
C THR A 187 12.97 42.52 -2.91
N THR A 188 12.48 43.67 -3.36
CA THR A 188 13.26 44.91 -3.43
C THR A 188 12.56 46.00 -2.65
N ARG A 189 13.21 47.16 -2.49
CA ARG A 189 12.60 48.35 -1.87
C ARG A 189 11.40 48.90 -2.66
N LYS A 190 11.19 48.46 -3.91
CA LYS A 190 10.08 48.87 -4.77
C LYS A 190 8.92 47.86 -4.77
N THR A 191 9.05 46.74 -4.07
CA THR A 191 7.95 45.78 -3.96
C THR A 191 6.85 46.39 -3.10
N TYR A 192 5.63 46.46 -3.63
CA TYR A 192 4.47 46.96 -2.91
C TYR A 192 3.66 45.77 -2.34
N ASP A 193 3.32 44.75 -3.12
CA ASP A 193 2.56 43.62 -2.58
C ASP A 193 3.45 42.70 -1.71
N PRO A 194 3.10 42.41 -0.43
CA PRO A 194 3.86 41.46 0.39
C PRO A 194 3.68 39.99 -0.05
N TYR A 195 2.57 39.62 -0.67
CA TYR A 195 2.25 38.24 -1.04
C TYR A 195 2.83 37.80 -2.40
N ILE A 196 3.10 38.76 -3.29
CA ILE A 196 3.61 38.50 -4.65
C ILE A 196 4.92 37.69 -4.67
N ILE A 197 5.76 37.79 -3.64
CA ILE A 197 7.01 37.02 -3.56
C ILE A 197 6.73 35.50 -3.50
N LEU A 198 5.61 35.09 -2.89
CA LEU A 198 5.21 33.68 -2.84
C LEU A 198 4.71 33.20 -4.21
N LYS A 199 4.03 34.07 -4.97
CA LYS A 199 3.65 33.80 -6.36
C LYS A 199 4.87 33.72 -7.28
N ALA A 200 5.86 34.59 -7.10
CA ALA A 200 7.11 34.56 -7.84
C ALA A 200 7.91 33.27 -7.56
N ARG A 201 7.96 32.83 -6.29
CA ARG A 201 8.52 31.53 -5.89
C ARG A 201 7.81 30.39 -6.62
N ASP A 202 6.50 30.43 -6.69
CA ASP A 202 5.70 29.39 -7.35
C ASP A 202 5.91 29.40 -8.87
N MET A 203 6.09 30.57 -9.48
CA MET A 203 6.45 30.73 -10.89
C MET A 203 7.80 30.08 -11.22
N ILE A 204 8.87 30.37 -10.47
CA ILE A 204 10.18 29.75 -10.71
C ILE A 204 10.14 28.23 -10.44
N ARG A 205 9.31 27.79 -9.50
CA ARG A 205 9.08 26.37 -9.24
C ARG A 205 8.38 25.69 -10.42
N LEU A 206 7.41 26.34 -11.07
CA LEU A 206 6.77 25.82 -12.28
C LEU A 206 7.73 25.76 -13.48
N LEU A 207 8.55 26.80 -13.66
CA LEU A 207 9.58 26.84 -14.71
C LEU A 207 10.60 25.70 -14.55
N SER A 208 11.00 25.39 -13.31
CA SER A 208 11.87 24.24 -12.99
C SER A 208 11.27 22.89 -13.39
N ARG A 209 9.93 22.81 -13.42
CA ARG A 209 9.15 21.62 -13.80
C ARG A 209 8.69 21.64 -15.26
N SER A 210 9.41 22.39 -16.09
CA SER A 210 9.20 22.50 -17.54
C SER A 210 7.83 22.99 -17.98
N VAL A 211 7.11 23.73 -17.12
CA VAL A 211 5.94 24.50 -17.56
C VAL A 211 6.42 25.64 -18.47
N PRO A 212 5.75 25.88 -19.62
CA PRO A 212 6.11 26.97 -20.51
C PRO A 212 5.79 28.33 -19.87
N PHE A 213 6.61 29.33 -20.16
CA PHE A 213 6.50 30.67 -19.58
C PHE A 213 5.13 31.35 -19.77
N PRO A 214 4.51 31.35 -20.97
CA PRO A 214 3.20 32.00 -21.16
C PRO A 214 2.11 31.43 -20.23
N GLN A 215 2.26 30.17 -19.82
CA GLN A 215 1.35 29.55 -18.88
C GLN A 215 1.78 29.83 -17.42
N ALA A 216 3.09 29.85 -17.14
CA ALA A 216 3.62 30.09 -15.81
C ALA A 216 3.31 31.52 -15.30
N VAL A 217 3.37 32.54 -16.16
CA VAL A 217 3.11 33.95 -15.78
C VAL A 217 1.73 34.17 -15.19
N LYS A 218 0.73 33.37 -15.60
CA LYS A 218 -0.64 33.44 -15.07
C LYS A 218 -0.72 33.20 -13.56
N ILE A 219 0.33 32.64 -12.93
CA ILE A 219 0.38 32.46 -11.47
C ILE A 219 0.52 33.79 -10.71
N LEU A 220 0.98 34.85 -11.38
CA LEU A 220 1.10 36.19 -10.79
C LEU A 220 -0.28 36.85 -10.64
N GLU A 221 -1.31 36.35 -11.34
CA GLU A 221 -2.69 36.81 -11.20
C GLU A 221 -3.36 36.17 -9.96
N ASP A 222 -4.22 36.94 -9.31
CA ASP A 222 -5.00 36.45 -8.17
C ASP A 222 -6.03 35.39 -8.59
N GLY A 223 -6.30 34.44 -7.70
CA GLY A 223 -7.22 33.32 -7.95
C GLY A 223 -6.63 32.15 -8.75
N VAL A 224 -5.43 32.31 -9.34
CA VAL A 224 -4.66 31.21 -9.91
C VAL A 224 -3.62 30.74 -8.90
N GLU A 225 -3.62 29.44 -8.63
CA GLU A 225 -2.67 28.79 -7.74
C GLU A 225 -1.97 27.64 -8.47
N CYS A 226 -0.87 27.17 -7.90
CA CYS A 226 -0.12 26.04 -8.46
C CYS A 226 -0.07 24.89 -7.47
N ASP A 227 -0.01 23.68 -8.01
CA ASP A 227 0.22 22.48 -7.22
C ASP A 227 1.24 21.54 -7.89
N VAL A 228 2.25 21.14 -7.13
CA VAL A 228 3.29 20.20 -7.58
C VAL A 228 3.14 18.87 -6.84
N ILE A 229 2.47 17.93 -7.49
CA ILE A 229 2.14 16.61 -6.93
C ILE A 229 3.31 15.66 -7.16
N LYS A 230 3.93 15.20 -6.07
CA LYS A 230 5.00 14.19 -6.11
C LYS A 230 4.42 12.79 -6.28
N ILE A 231 4.67 12.17 -7.43
CA ILE A 231 4.14 10.83 -7.78
C ILE A 231 5.18 9.71 -7.65
N GLY A 232 6.47 10.05 -7.57
CA GLY A 232 7.57 9.09 -7.60
C GLY A 232 7.61 8.05 -6.46
N ASN A 233 7.12 8.39 -5.26
CA ASN A 233 7.18 7.48 -4.10
C ASN A 233 5.91 6.62 -3.92
N LEU A 234 4.91 6.75 -4.80
CA LEU A 234 3.65 6.00 -4.66
C LEU A 234 3.77 4.55 -5.12
N LEU A 235 4.74 4.24 -5.99
CA LEU A 235 4.93 2.90 -6.56
C LEU A 235 6.39 2.47 -6.47
N ARG A 236 6.62 1.24 -6.00
CA ARG A 236 7.96 0.61 -5.95
C ARG A 236 8.43 0.09 -7.32
N ASN A 237 7.51 -0.42 -8.13
CA ASN A 237 7.85 -1.05 -9.42
C ASN A 237 7.87 -0.01 -10.55
N LYS A 238 9.03 0.20 -11.17
CA LYS A 238 9.25 1.19 -12.23
C LYS A 238 8.33 1.01 -13.45
N GLU A 239 8.16 -0.22 -13.94
CA GLU A 239 7.30 -0.49 -15.10
C GLU A 239 5.83 -0.16 -14.84
N ARG A 240 5.34 -0.53 -13.65
CA ARG A 240 3.97 -0.22 -13.23
C ARG A 240 3.77 1.28 -13.09
N PHE A 241 4.79 1.99 -12.59
CA PHE A 241 4.78 3.45 -12.49
C PHE A 241 4.67 4.11 -13.87
N VAL A 242 5.48 3.68 -14.85
CA VAL A 242 5.42 4.23 -16.22
C VAL A 242 4.05 3.95 -16.86
N LYS A 243 3.52 2.73 -16.73
CA LYS A 243 2.19 2.37 -17.27
C LYS A 243 1.06 3.20 -16.63
N ARG A 244 1.09 3.44 -15.31
CA ARG A 244 0.08 4.27 -14.62
C ARG A 244 0.25 5.76 -14.88
N ARG A 245 1.48 6.26 -15.02
CA ARG A 245 1.74 7.65 -15.43
C ARG A 245 1.23 7.89 -16.85
N GLN A 246 1.51 6.99 -17.78
CA GLN A 246 1.01 7.06 -19.15
C GLN A 246 -0.52 7.03 -19.21
N ARG A 247 -1.16 6.29 -18.30
CA ARG A 247 -2.63 6.27 -18.17
C ARG A 247 -3.23 7.64 -17.82
N ILE A 248 -2.53 8.49 -17.07
CA ILE A 248 -2.99 9.86 -16.76
C ILE A 248 -3.00 10.72 -18.03
N ILE A 249 -1.99 10.57 -18.88
CA ILE A 249 -1.90 11.25 -20.18
C ILE A 249 -3.01 10.72 -21.11
N GLY A 250 -3.16 9.39 -21.15
CA GLY A 250 -4.08 8.70 -22.04
C GLY A 250 -3.52 8.56 -23.47
N PRO A 251 -4.25 7.87 -24.36
CA PRO A 251 -3.91 7.82 -25.77
C PRO A 251 -4.03 9.22 -26.38
N ASN A 252 -3.01 9.66 -27.12
CA ASN A 252 -2.94 10.99 -27.76
C ASN A 252 -3.21 12.18 -26.81
N GLY A 253 -2.97 12.02 -25.49
CA GLY A 253 -3.25 13.08 -24.51
C GLY A 253 -4.72 13.36 -24.22
N SER A 254 -5.65 12.54 -24.74
CA SER A 254 -7.10 12.72 -24.62
C SER A 254 -7.58 12.79 -23.16
N THR A 255 -7.06 11.93 -22.30
CA THR A 255 -7.45 11.87 -20.88
C THR A 255 -6.98 13.11 -20.13
N LEU A 256 -5.74 13.54 -20.39
CA LEU A 256 -5.20 14.77 -19.81
C LEU A 256 -6.00 15.98 -20.28
N LYS A 257 -6.32 16.06 -21.58
CA LYS A 257 -7.10 17.19 -22.10
C LYS A 257 -8.52 17.25 -21.53
N ALA A 258 -9.16 16.10 -21.33
CA ALA A 258 -10.46 16.04 -20.65
C ALA A 258 -10.39 16.55 -19.21
N ILE A 259 -9.32 16.21 -18.46
CA ILE A 259 -9.12 16.72 -17.10
C ILE A 259 -8.96 18.24 -17.13
N GLU A 260 -8.16 18.78 -18.06
CA GLU A 260 -7.98 20.24 -18.20
C GLU A 260 -9.29 20.96 -18.47
N LEU A 261 -10.10 20.48 -19.40
CA LEU A 261 -11.37 21.12 -19.78
C LEU A 261 -12.42 21.05 -18.66
N LEU A 262 -12.48 19.93 -17.93
CA LEU A 262 -13.45 19.76 -16.86
C LEU A 262 -13.11 20.62 -15.63
N THR A 263 -11.82 20.69 -15.30
CA THR A 263 -11.33 21.39 -14.09
C THR A 263 -10.92 22.84 -14.36
N GLY A 264 -10.84 23.28 -15.62
CA GLY A 264 -10.28 24.59 -15.98
C GLY A 264 -8.81 24.76 -15.55
N CYS A 265 -8.13 23.67 -15.22
CA CYS A 265 -6.74 23.69 -14.79
C CYS A 265 -5.81 23.33 -15.96
N TYR A 266 -4.60 23.85 -15.93
CA TYR A 266 -3.51 23.37 -16.78
C TYR A 266 -2.76 22.25 -16.06
N VAL A 267 -2.57 21.09 -16.71
CA VAL A 267 -1.93 19.94 -16.07
C VAL A 267 -0.78 19.43 -16.92
N LEU A 268 0.42 19.40 -16.35
CA LEU A 268 1.63 18.90 -17.01
C LEU A 268 2.18 17.69 -16.25
N VAL A 269 2.24 16.55 -16.93
CA VAL A 269 2.77 15.29 -16.38
C VAL A 269 4.21 15.13 -16.87
N GLN A 270 5.20 15.26 -15.98
CA GLN A 270 6.60 15.09 -16.34
C GLN A 270 7.39 14.31 -15.28
N GLY A 271 8.10 13.27 -15.75
CA GLY A 271 8.99 12.49 -14.91
C GLY A 271 8.26 11.87 -13.70
N ASN A 272 8.62 12.33 -12.51
CA ASN A 272 8.13 11.85 -11.22
C ASN A 272 7.18 12.85 -10.53
N THR A 273 6.75 13.88 -11.24
CA THR A 273 5.84 14.91 -10.72
C THR A 273 4.74 15.23 -11.73
N VAL A 274 3.59 15.64 -11.20
CA VAL A 274 2.52 16.23 -11.99
C VAL A 274 2.34 17.65 -11.48
N CYS A 275 2.44 18.63 -12.37
CA CYS A 275 2.20 20.03 -12.05
C CYS A 275 0.80 20.39 -12.52
N ALA A 276 0.05 21.11 -11.68
CA ALA A 276 -1.26 21.64 -12.00
C ALA A 276 -1.30 23.13 -11.69
N MET A 277 -2.03 23.90 -12.49
CA MET A 277 -2.29 25.33 -12.27
C MET A 277 -3.77 25.63 -12.47
N GLY A 278 -4.37 26.41 -11.57
CA GLY A 278 -5.78 26.80 -11.67
C GLY A 278 -6.36 27.21 -10.33
N GLN A 279 -7.69 27.20 -10.22
CA GLN A 279 -8.39 27.54 -8.98
C GLN A 279 -8.21 26.46 -7.90
N PHE A 280 -8.17 26.87 -6.63
CA PHE A 280 -7.90 25.99 -5.48
C PHE A 280 -8.84 24.78 -5.39
N LYS A 281 -10.15 24.97 -5.60
CA LYS A 281 -11.15 23.87 -5.56
C LYS A 281 -10.83 22.81 -6.61
N ASN A 282 -10.44 23.25 -7.81
CA ASN A 282 -10.17 22.39 -8.95
C ASN A 282 -8.83 21.68 -8.81
N LEU A 283 -7.82 22.33 -8.22
CA LEU A 283 -6.53 21.71 -7.89
C LEU A 283 -6.69 20.51 -6.93
N LYS A 284 -7.60 20.60 -5.96
CA LYS A 284 -7.91 19.47 -5.05
C LYS A 284 -8.46 18.27 -5.82
N GLU A 285 -9.36 18.49 -6.76
CA GLU A 285 -9.91 17.43 -7.61
C GLU A 285 -8.83 16.82 -8.51
N VAL A 286 -7.99 17.63 -9.16
CA VAL A 286 -6.86 17.13 -9.96
C VAL A 286 -5.90 16.29 -9.10
N ARG A 287 -5.57 16.75 -7.90
CA ARG A 287 -4.74 16.01 -6.94
C ARG A 287 -5.35 14.66 -6.59
N ARG A 288 -6.66 14.61 -6.32
CA ARG A 288 -7.38 13.36 -6.05
C ARG A 288 -7.29 12.40 -7.24
N ILE A 289 -7.58 12.88 -8.45
CA ILE A 289 -7.52 12.09 -9.70
C ILE A 289 -6.12 11.47 -9.89
N VAL A 290 -5.07 12.26 -9.74
CA VAL A 290 -3.68 11.82 -9.94
C VAL A 290 -3.28 10.76 -8.92
N ILE A 291 -3.58 10.99 -7.63
CA ILE A 291 -3.25 10.05 -6.55
C ILE A 291 -4.02 8.74 -6.72
N ASP A 292 -5.31 8.79 -7.03
CA ASP A 292 -6.16 7.62 -7.17
C ASP A 292 -5.82 6.82 -8.43
N CYS A 293 -5.44 7.50 -9.52
CA CYS A 293 -4.89 6.84 -10.71
C CYS A 293 -3.67 5.97 -10.36
N LEU A 294 -2.77 6.50 -9.53
CA LEU A 294 -1.59 5.79 -9.07
C LEU A 294 -1.92 4.69 -8.06
N LYS A 295 -3.04 4.79 -7.33
CA LYS A 295 -3.59 3.72 -6.47
C LYS A 295 -4.37 2.64 -7.23
N ASN A 296 -4.24 2.58 -8.56
CA ASN A 296 -4.85 1.58 -9.45
C ASN A 296 -6.32 1.81 -9.80
N ILE A 297 -6.87 2.99 -9.55
CA ILE A 297 -8.17 3.40 -10.09
C ILE A 297 -7.90 3.98 -11.50
N HIS A 298 -8.85 3.89 -12.44
CA HIS A 298 -8.67 4.48 -13.77
C HIS A 298 -9.16 5.95 -13.76
N PRO A 299 -8.43 6.93 -14.33
CA PRO A 299 -8.83 8.33 -14.30
C PRO A 299 -10.18 8.58 -14.97
N ILE A 300 -10.56 7.76 -15.96
CA ILE A 300 -11.89 7.79 -16.60
C ILE A 300 -13.05 7.75 -15.59
N TYR A 301 -12.92 7.05 -14.46
CA TYR A 301 -13.98 7.02 -13.45
C TYR A 301 -14.19 8.40 -12.81
N HIS A 302 -13.10 9.09 -12.47
CA HIS A 302 -13.19 10.46 -11.95
C HIS A 302 -13.60 11.47 -13.01
N ILE A 303 -13.21 11.26 -14.27
CA ILE A 303 -13.70 12.11 -15.38
C ILE A 303 -15.23 12.00 -15.48
N LYS A 304 -15.78 10.78 -15.45
CA LYS A 304 -17.24 10.57 -15.43
C LYS A 304 -17.89 11.17 -14.18
N GLU A 305 -17.27 11.00 -13.02
CA GLU A 305 -17.72 11.62 -11.75
C GLU A 305 -17.80 13.15 -11.89
N LEU A 306 -16.76 13.80 -12.43
CA LEU A 306 -16.70 15.24 -12.65
C LEU A 306 -17.71 15.73 -13.69
N MET A 307 -17.91 14.97 -14.77
CA MET A 307 -18.95 15.29 -15.76
C MET A 307 -20.33 15.31 -15.09
N ILE A 308 -20.67 14.26 -14.32
CA ILE A 308 -21.96 14.18 -13.62
C ILE A 308 -22.09 15.30 -12.58
N LYS A 309 -21.05 15.56 -11.77
CA LYS A 309 -21.04 16.67 -10.81
C LYS A 309 -21.27 18.02 -11.48
N ARG A 310 -20.68 18.25 -12.65
CA ARG A 310 -20.81 19.52 -13.37
C ARG A 310 -22.21 19.69 -13.97
N GLU A 311 -22.85 18.63 -14.41
CA GLU A 311 -24.26 18.67 -14.84
C GLU A 311 -25.20 18.89 -13.65
N LEU A 312 -25.03 18.14 -12.55
CA LEU A 312 -25.82 18.31 -11.32
C LEU A 312 -25.69 19.70 -10.71
N ALA A 313 -24.50 20.31 -10.79
CA ALA A 313 -24.26 21.66 -10.28
C ALA A 313 -24.99 22.76 -11.07
N LYS A 314 -25.45 22.47 -12.31
CA LYS A 314 -26.26 23.44 -13.08
C LYS A 314 -27.71 23.49 -12.58
N ASP A 315 -28.19 22.42 -11.94
CA ASP A 315 -29.56 22.33 -11.44
C ASP A 315 -29.66 22.98 -10.05
N PRO A 316 -30.37 24.12 -9.90
CA PRO A 316 -30.43 24.84 -8.62
C PRO A 316 -31.18 24.05 -7.53
N LYS A 317 -32.10 23.16 -7.91
CA LYS A 317 -32.91 22.35 -6.98
C LYS A 317 -32.09 21.34 -6.18
N LEU A 318 -31.00 20.82 -6.76
CA LEU A 318 -30.18 19.78 -6.15
C LEU A 318 -28.90 20.35 -5.49
N ALA A 319 -28.70 21.67 -5.50
CA ALA A 319 -27.46 22.28 -5.02
C ALA A 319 -27.15 22.01 -3.54
N GLU A 320 -28.18 21.88 -2.70
CA GLU A 320 -28.05 21.62 -1.26
C GLU A 320 -28.13 20.13 -0.90
N GLU A 321 -28.50 19.27 -1.84
CA GLU A 321 -28.68 17.84 -1.60
C GLU A 321 -27.36 17.04 -1.78
N ASN A 322 -27.24 15.90 -1.11
CA ASN A 322 -26.09 15.01 -1.28
C ASN A 322 -26.16 14.25 -2.62
N TRP A 323 -25.15 14.45 -3.48
CA TRP A 323 -25.07 13.84 -4.82
C TRP A 323 -24.60 12.38 -4.87
N GLU A 324 -24.24 11.75 -3.75
CA GLU A 324 -23.68 10.39 -3.73
C GLU A 324 -24.54 9.32 -4.42
N ARG A 325 -25.86 9.51 -4.48
CA ARG A 325 -26.80 8.61 -5.16
C ARG A 325 -26.58 8.59 -6.67
N PHE A 326 -26.22 9.74 -7.26
CA PHE A 326 -26.04 9.92 -8.70
C PHE A 326 -24.60 9.59 -9.14
N LEU A 327 -23.65 9.57 -8.20
CA LEU A 327 -22.26 9.24 -8.48
C LEU A 327 -22.07 7.74 -8.75
N PRO A 328 -21.39 7.35 -9.84
CA PRO A 328 -21.07 5.96 -10.11
C PRO A 328 -20.14 5.36 -9.05
N LYS A 329 -20.66 4.48 -8.18
CA LYS A 329 -19.87 3.77 -7.16
C LYS A 329 -19.22 2.52 -7.77
N PHE A 330 -17.97 2.63 -8.21
CA PHE A 330 -17.23 1.47 -8.73
C PHE A 330 -16.71 0.59 -7.59
N LYS A 331 -17.43 -0.50 -7.29
CA LYS A 331 -16.96 -1.53 -6.36
C LYS A 331 -15.92 -2.40 -7.07
N LYS A 332 -14.77 -2.59 -6.43
CA LYS A 332 -13.78 -3.60 -6.87
C LYS A 332 -14.46 -4.97 -6.80
N GLN A 333 -14.88 -5.51 -7.93
CA GLN A 333 -15.35 -6.88 -8.02
C GLN A 333 -14.14 -7.79 -7.78
N ASN A 334 -13.99 -8.25 -6.55
CA ASN A 334 -13.06 -9.32 -6.21
C ASN A 334 -13.70 -10.63 -6.68
N GLN A 335 -13.76 -10.83 -7.99
CA GLN A 335 -14.26 -12.09 -8.55
C GLN A 335 -13.34 -13.20 -8.04
N LYS A 336 -13.87 -14.05 -7.16
CA LYS A 336 -13.17 -15.23 -6.68
C LYS A 336 -12.87 -16.06 -7.93
N LYS A 337 -11.59 -16.34 -8.20
CA LYS A 337 -11.20 -17.23 -9.29
C LYS A 337 -11.97 -18.54 -9.12
N LYS A 338 -12.68 -18.98 -10.16
CA LYS A 338 -13.31 -20.30 -10.18
C LYS A 338 -12.23 -21.35 -9.87
N PRO A 339 -12.50 -22.34 -9.00
CA PRO A 339 -11.58 -23.47 -8.83
C PRO A 339 -11.40 -24.12 -10.21
N SER A 340 -10.14 -24.37 -10.58
CA SER A 340 -9.78 -25.00 -11.86
C SER A 340 -10.40 -26.40 -11.91
N THR A 341 -11.33 -26.61 -12.84
CA THR A 341 -11.82 -27.94 -13.19
C THR A 341 -10.69 -28.68 -13.91
N THR A 342 -10.18 -29.75 -13.30
CA THR A 342 -9.38 -30.74 -14.03
C THR A 342 -10.36 -31.77 -14.55
N THR A 343 -10.50 -31.91 -15.86
CA THR A 343 -11.27 -32.97 -16.51
C THR A 343 -10.57 -34.30 -16.26
N THR A 344 -11.18 -35.18 -15.49
CA THR A 344 -10.93 -36.62 -15.56
C THR A 344 -11.87 -37.21 -16.61
N GLU A 345 -11.31 -38.05 -17.47
CA GLU A 345 -11.99 -38.80 -18.54
C GLU A 345 -12.86 -39.90 -17.95
N ASP A 346 -13.94 -39.55 -17.25
CA ASP A 346 -15.05 -40.44 -16.95
C ASP A 346 -16.20 -39.54 -16.51
N GLY A 347 -17.30 -39.58 -17.28
CA GLY A 347 -18.37 -38.58 -17.33
C GLY A 347 -19.25 -38.44 -16.08
N ASN A 348 -18.67 -38.33 -14.89
CA ASN A 348 -19.39 -37.96 -13.68
C ASN A 348 -18.78 -36.69 -13.06
N ALA A 349 -19.45 -35.56 -13.28
CA ALA A 349 -19.02 -34.25 -12.82
C ALA A 349 -19.32 -34.04 -11.33
N GLU A 350 -18.57 -34.72 -10.46
CA GLU A 350 -18.55 -34.34 -9.04
C GLU A 350 -17.75 -33.05 -8.85
N ARG A 351 -18.42 -32.00 -8.36
CA ARG A 351 -17.77 -30.77 -7.86
C ARG A 351 -16.96 -31.10 -6.61
N LYS A 352 -15.74 -31.61 -6.80
CA LYS A 352 -14.79 -31.73 -5.70
C LYS A 352 -14.29 -30.33 -5.36
N GLU A 353 -14.84 -29.74 -4.29
CA GLU A 353 -14.21 -28.61 -3.60
C GLU A 353 -12.90 -29.10 -2.97
N THR A 354 -11.88 -29.35 -3.77
CA THR A 354 -10.51 -29.34 -3.26
C THR A 354 -10.22 -27.88 -2.93
N LYS A 355 -10.58 -27.45 -1.71
CA LYS A 355 -9.82 -26.42 -0.99
C LYS A 355 -8.38 -26.86 -1.14
N LYS A 356 -7.66 -26.26 -2.10
CA LYS A 356 -6.21 -26.41 -2.26
C LYS A 356 -5.68 -26.28 -0.84
N GLN A 357 -5.27 -27.40 -0.23
CA GLN A 357 -4.72 -27.39 1.12
C GLN A 357 -3.68 -26.29 1.07
N LYS A 358 -3.86 -25.23 1.87
CA LYS A 358 -2.94 -24.08 1.87
C LYS A 358 -1.56 -24.69 2.01
N ILE A 359 -0.79 -24.68 0.92
CA ILE A 359 0.54 -25.26 0.89
C ILE A 359 1.24 -24.63 2.07
N LYS A 360 1.56 -25.42 3.10
CA LYS A 360 2.25 -24.93 4.29
C LYS A 360 3.46 -24.17 3.76
N ALA A 361 3.60 -22.90 4.16
CA ALA A 361 4.67 -22.05 3.66
C ALA A 361 5.98 -22.80 3.89
N LYS A 362 6.76 -23.03 2.82
CA LYS A 362 8.04 -23.72 2.92
C LYS A 362 8.89 -22.95 3.92
N THR A 363 9.22 -23.57 5.06
CA THR A 363 10.11 -22.96 6.05
C THR A 363 11.44 -22.67 5.38
N TYR A 364 11.93 -21.44 5.48
CA TYR A 364 13.20 -21.04 4.88
C TYR A 364 14.33 -21.81 5.56
N THR A 365 14.89 -22.77 4.83
CA THR A 365 16.16 -23.43 5.17
C THR A 365 17.26 -22.75 4.36
N PRO A 366 18.34 -22.27 5.00
CA PRO A 366 19.48 -21.69 4.27
C PRO A 366 20.25 -22.74 3.47
N PHE A 367 20.10 -24.02 3.82
CA PHE A 367 20.72 -25.12 3.10
C PHE A 367 19.84 -25.58 1.94
N PRO A 368 20.40 -25.71 0.72
CA PRO A 368 19.67 -26.29 -0.39
C PRO A 368 19.33 -27.76 -0.09
N PRO A 369 18.21 -28.29 -0.59
CA PRO A 369 17.95 -29.72 -0.54
C PRO A 369 19.05 -30.48 -1.31
N PRO A 370 19.36 -31.73 -0.93
CA PRO A 370 20.29 -32.55 -1.69
C PRO A 370 19.79 -32.70 -3.14
N GLN A 371 20.73 -32.71 -4.09
CA GLN A 371 20.41 -32.97 -5.50
C GLN A 371 19.89 -34.40 -5.62
N GLN A 372 18.95 -34.65 -6.53
CA GLN A 372 18.53 -36.02 -6.82
C GLN A 372 19.73 -36.76 -7.45
N PRO A 373 20.15 -37.90 -6.89
CA PRO A 373 21.27 -38.66 -7.44
C PRO A 373 20.96 -39.08 -8.87
N SER A 374 21.99 -39.12 -9.73
CA SER A 374 21.81 -39.58 -11.10
C SER A 374 21.48 -41.09 -11.12
N LYS A 375 20.96 -41.59 -12.24
CA LYS A 375 20.77 -43.05 -12.42
C LYS A 375 22.09 -43.81 -12.24
N ILE A 376 23.23 -43.18 -12.56
CA ILE A 376 24.56 -43.76 -12.41
C ILE A 376 24.92 -43.84 -10.92
N ASP A 377 24.65 -42.76 -10.16
CA ASP A 377 24.90 -42.72 -8.71
C ASP A 377 24.03 -43.76 -7.97
N LEU A 378 22.75 -43.89 -8.33
CA LEU A 378 21.87 -44.94 -7.79
C LEU A 378 22.39 -46.36 -8.09
N GLN A 379 22.99 -46.57 -9.27
CA GLN A 379 23.59 -47.86 -9.65
C GLN A 379 24.93 -48.11 -8.96
N LEU A 380 25.71 -47.05 -8.68
CA LEU A 380 26.95 -47.12 -7.91
C LEU A 380 26.65 -47.42 -6.44
N GLU A 381 25.62 -46.78 -5.86
CA GLU A 381 25.13 -47.01 -4.49
C GLU A 381 24.55 -48.43 -4.31
N SER A 382 23.80 -48.94 -5.30
CA SER A 382 23.25 -50.31 -5.26
C SER A 382 24.28 -51.40 -5.56
N GLY A 383 25.48 -51.04 -6.04
CA GLY A 383 26.50 -51.98 -6.50
C GLY A 383 26.18 -52.66 -7.83
N GLU A 384 24.99 -52.41 -8.40
CA GLU A 384 24.58 -52.94 -9.69
C GLU A 384 25.45 -52.43 -10.84
N TYR A 385 26.08 -51.26 -10.69
CA TYR A 385 26.96 -50.71 -11.71
C TYR A 385 28.16 -51.63 -12.00
N PHE A 386 28.69 -52.31 -10.98
CA PHE A 386 29.88 -53.15 -11.08
C PHE A 386 29.60 -54.57 -11.62
N LEU A 387 28.34 -55.02 -11.58
CA LEU A 387 27.97 -56.36 -12.05
C LEU A 387 27.95 -56.44 -13.58
N LYS A 388 28.59 -57.47 -14.13
CA LYS A 388 28.55 -57.75 -15.57
C LYS A 388 27.13 -58.14 -16.00
N PRO A 389 26.69 -57.87 -17.25
CA PRO A 389 25.34 -58.22 -17.72
C PRO A 389 24.98 -59.70 -17.53
N ARG A 390 25.95 -60.61 -17.62
CA ARG A 390 25.76 -62.06 -17.35
C ARG A 390 25.43 -62.33 -15.88
N GLN A 391 26.10 -61.66 -14.94
CA GLN A 391 25.86 -61.81 -13.50
C GLN A 391 24.50 -61.22 -13.11
N LYS A 392 24.10 -60.09 -13.71
CA LYS A 392 22.75 -59.52 -13.53
C LYS A 392 21.65 -60.48 -13.96
N LYS A 393 21.83 -61.16 -15.09
CA LYS A 393 20.87 -62.18 -15.57
C LYS A 393 20.77 -63.37 -14.62
N GLN A 394 21.91 -63.88 -14.15
CA GLN A 394 21.94 -64.99 -13.17
C GLN A 394 21.24 -64.61 -11.85
N ALA A 395 21.50 -63.41 -11.33
CA ALA A 395 20.82 -62.91 -10.14
C ALA A 395 19.30 -62.79 -10.35
N ALA A 396 18.88 -62.27 -11.51
CA ALA A 396 17.45 -62.16 -11.85
C ALA A 396 16.77 -63.53 -12.01
N GLU A 397 17.47 -64.54 -12.53
CA GLU A 397 16.97 -65.91 -12.62
C GLU A 397 16.84 -66.56 -11.25
N GLN A 398 17.83 -66.38 -10.37
CA GLN A 398 17.77 -66.84 -8.98
C GLN A 398 16.62 -66.19 -8.20
N GLU A 399 16.40 -64.89 -8.38
CA GLU A 399 15.28 -64.17 -7.77
C GLU A 399 13.92 -64.72 -8.28
N LYS A 400 13.80 -65.01 -9.58
CA LYS A 400 12.59 -65.64 -10.15
C LYS A 400 12.35 -67.03 -9.57
N LEU A 401 13.39 -67.85 -9.44
CA LEU A 401 13.29 -69.19 -8.85
C LEU A 401 12.87 -69.11 -7.37
N ALA A 402 13.44 -68.18 -6.61
CA ALA A 402 13.04 -67.93 -5.23
C ALA A 402 11.57 -67.52 -5.13
N LYS A 403 11.11 -66.56 -5.96
CA LYS A 403 9.69 -66.16 -6.02
C LYS A 403 8.77 -67.32 -6.42
N GLN A 404 9.21 -68.18 -7.33
CA GLN A 404 8.44 -69.37 -7.72
C GLN A 404 8.34 -70.38 -6.57
N ALA A 405 9.42 -70.60 -5.82
CA ALA A 405 9.41 -71.44 -4.63
C ALA A 405 8.46 -70.87 -3.56
N GLU A 406 8.54 -69.58 -3.26
CA GLU A 406 7.61 -68.91 -2.32
C GLU A 406 6.15 -69.02 -2.77
N HIS A 407 5.88 -68.84 -4.07
CA HIS A 407 4.52 -68.96 -4.59
C HIS A 407 4.03 -70.42 -4.54
N LYS A 408 4.92 -71.39 -4.77
CA LYS A 408 4.60 -72.81 -4.63
C LYS A 408 4.25 -73.13 -3.18
N GLU A 409 5.03 -72.66 -2.22
CA GLU A 409 4.74 -72.80 -0.78
C GLU A 409 3.42 -72.14 -0.41
N LYS A 410 3.15 -70.91 -0.87
CA LYS A 410 1.85 -70.24 -0.64
C LYS A 410 0.68 -71.03 -1.22
N ARG A 411 0.82 -71.58 -2.43
CA ARG A 411 -0.21 -72.44 -3.05
C ARG A 411 -0.39 -73.76 -2.30
N GLU A 412 0.69 -74.36 -1.79
CA GLU A 412 0.63 -75.57 -0.98
C GLU A 412 -0.08 -75.31 0.35
N VAL A 413 0.21 -74.18 1.01
CA VAL A 413 -0.49 -73.73 2.22
C VAL A 413 -1.96 -73.43 1.93
N GLU A 414 -2.28 -72.74 0.84
CA GLU A 414 -3.68 -72.52 0.42
C GLU A 414 -4.41 -73.83 0.11
N ARG A 415 -3.74 -74.79 -0.55
CA ARG A 415 -4.29 -76.12 -0.82
C ARG A 415 -4.52 -76.91 0.46
N GLN A 416 -3.57 -76.91 1.39
CA GLN A 416 -3.73 -77.56 2.69
C GLN A 416 -4.89 -76.96 3.49
N LYS A 417 -5.06 -75.63 3.45
CA LYS A 417 -6.21 -74.94 4.04
C LYS A 417 -7.55 -75.38 3.44
N ALA A 418 -7.60 -75.70 2.14
CA ALA A 418 -8.82 -76.18 1.49
C ALA A 418 -9.18 -77.65 1.84
N PHE A 419 -8.20 -78.46 2.25
CA PHE A 419 -8.41 -79.87 2.65
C PHE A 419 -8.81 -80.03 4.13
N VAL A 420 -8.64 -78.99 4.95
CA VAL A 420 -9.21 -78.97 6.30
C VAL A 420 -10.65 -78.49 6.16
N PRO A 421 -11.65 -79.32 6.51
CA PRO A 421 -13.05 -78.88 6.47
C PRO A 421 -13.20 -77.63 7.36
N PRO A 422 -13.88 -76.57 6.88
CA PRO A 422 -14.20 -75.43 7.71
C PRO A 422 -14.87 -75.92 8.99
N THR A 423 -14.36 -75.50 10.15
CA THR A 423 -14.99 -75.85 11.42
C THR A 423 -16.38 -75.23 11.47
N GLU A 424 -17.42 -76.06 11.45
CA GLU A 424 -18.80 -75.65 11.66
C GLU A 424 -19.03 -75.33 13.16
N ASP A 425 -19.49 -74.12 13.45
CA ASP A 425 -19.95 -73.74 14.79
C ASP A 425 -21.26 -74.50 15.08
N GLY A 426 -21.16 -75.59 15.85
CA GLY A 426 -22.26 -76.51 16.10
C GLY A 426 -23.43 -75.90 16.88
N ASP A 427 -24.64 -76.07 16.34
CA ASP A 427 -25.89 -75.82 17.08
C ASP A 427 -26.54 -77.13 17.56
N LYS A 428 -26.86 -77.15 18.84
CA LYS A 428 -27.37 -78.30 19.61
C LYS A 428 -28.83 -78.63 19.24
N LYS A 429 -29.18 -79.92 19.04
CA LYS A 429 -30.34 -80.59 19.70
C LYS A 429 -30.54 -82.09 19.39
N LYS A 430 -30.59 -82.86 20.50
CA LYS A 430 -31.22 -84.18 20.80
C LYS A 430 -32.22 -84.80 19.80
N LYS A 431 -32.10 -86.12 19.55
CA LYS A 431 -33.09 -87.16 19.97
C LYS A 431 -32.59 -88.63 19.83
N ASP A 432 -32.31 -89.23 20.98
CA ASP A 432 -32.67 -90.56 21.53
C ASP A 432 -32.91 -91.85 20.69
N LYS A 433 -32.47 -92.98 21.31
CA LYS A 433 -32.90 -94.42 21.24
C LYS A 433 -32.45 -95.34 20.06
N ARG A 434 -31.50 -96.27 20.28
CA ARG A 434 -31.62 -97.63 20.89
C ARG A 434 -30.41 -98.56 20.60
N LYS A 435 -29.79 -99.06 21.68
CA LYS A 435 -29.13 -100.37 21.97
C LYS A 435 -28.39 -101.17 20.87
N ARG A 436 -27.13 -101.57 21.15
CA ARG A 436 -26.75 -102.96 21.50
C ARG A 436 -25.40 -102.99 22.25
N ASP A 437 -25.35 -103.91 23.21
CA ASP A 437 -24.39 -104.08 24.31
C ASP A 437 -22.95 -104.49 23.91
N GLY A 438 -21.97 -104.19 24.79
CA GLY A 438 -20.58 -104.66 24.69
C GLY A 438 -19.58 -103.99 25.68
N VAL A 439 -19.80 -104.22 26.98
CA VAL A 439 -18.86 -104.42 28.13
C VAL A 439 -17.36 -104.03 28.02
N GLU A 440 -16.92 -103.24 29.05
CA GLU A 440 -15.59 -103.11 29.74
C GLU A 440 -14.34 -102.64 28.96
N ASP A 441 -13.35 -101.92 29.50
CA ASP A 441 -13.13 -101.02 30.66
C ASP A 441 -11.70 -100.42 30.46
N ALA A 442 -11.42 -99.27 31.09
CA ALA A 442 -10.10 -98.62 31.29
C ALA A 442 -9.32 -98.10 30.03
N ASP A 443 -8.56 -97.01 30.03
CA ASP A 443 -7.98 -96.20 31.11
C ASP A 443 -7.54 -94.80 30.59
N ASP A 444 -7.61 -93.85 31.53
CA ASP A 444 -6.80 -92.65 31.78
C ASP A 444 -6.19 -91.71 30.69
N LYS A 445 -6.48 -90.41 30.92
CA LYS A 445 -5.56 -89.24 30.98
C LYS A 445 -4.74 -88.87 29.73
N LYS A 446 -4.41 -87.60 29.45
CA LYS A 446 -4.27 -86.41 30.30
C LYS A 446 -4.17 -85.16 29.40
N ASP A 447 -4.72 -84.07 29.93
CA ASP A 447 -4.16 -82.71 30.01
C ASP A 447 -3.45 -82.08 28.79
N LYS A 448 -3.97 -80.99 28.21
CA LYS A 448 -4.13 -79.61 28.76
C LYS A 448 -2.89 -78.76 28.47
N LYS A 449 -3.20 -77.54 27.99
CA LYS A 449 -2.40 -76.30 28.04
C LYS A 449 -1.16 -76.28 27.11
N SER A 450 -0.79 -75.19 26.46
CA SER A 450 -1.39 -73.87 26.34
C SER A 450 -0.46 -72.94 25.57
N LYS A 451 -1.10 -71.95 24.95
CA LYS A 451 -0.77 -70.52 25.00
C LYS A 451 0.54 -70.03 24.37
N LYS A 452 0.31 -68.82 23.85
CA LYS A 452 1.20 -67.65 23.76
C LYS A 452 2.07 -67.63 22.53
N SER A 453 1.75 -66.79 21.55
CA SER A 453 1.70 -65.31 21.54
C SER A 453 3.05 -64.73 21.16
N THR A 454 2.95 -63.60 20.46
CA THR A 454 3.99 -62.60 20.21
C THR A 454 5.06 -63.09 19.24
N LYS A 455 5.45 -62.35 18.22
CA LYS A 455 5.39 -60.90 18.02
C LYS A 455 5.61 -60.64 16.53
#